data_AF-A0A7S3HK98-F1
#
_entry.id   AF-A0A7S3HK98-F1
#
_cell.length_a   1.000
_cell.length_b   1.000
_cell.length_c   1.000
_cell.angle_alpha   90.00
_cell.angle_beta   90.00
_cell.angle_gamma   90.00
#
_symmetry.space_group_name_H-M   'P 1'
#
loop_
_entity.id
_entity.type
_entity.pdbx_description
1 polymer ?
#
loop_
_entity_poly.entity_id
_entity_poly.type
_entity_poly.pdbx_seq_one_letter_code
_entity_poly.pdbx_strand_id
1 'polypeptide(L)'
;FISLQIFRHIMATYAKLSYNGKVQTVALFEGLDTDELTNLLKTVFSIEGNIVGFMAEKGLVIPISLVSKSPSVVPNSVCKLLVSSSPSKAGSDKLLSTQTNKPV
;
A
#
# COMPACT_ATOMS: atom_id res chain seq x y z
N PHE A 1 -9.15 25.74 35.73
CA PHE A 1 -9.60 25.68 34.33
C PHE A 1 -9.15 24.35 33.75
N ILE A 2 -10.00 23.34 33.90
CA ILE A 2 -9.69 21.97 33.46
C ILE A 2 -9.86 21.95 31.93
N SER A 3 -8.82 21.46 31.28
CA SER A 3 -8.67 21.28 29.83
C SER A 3 -9.94 20.69 29.22
N LEU A 4 -10.70 21.55 28.53
CA LEU A 4 -11.88 21.15 27.79
C LEU A 4 -11.40 20.48 26.49
N GLN A 5 -11.14 19.18 26.61
CA GLN A 5 -11.50 18.17 25.63
C GLN A 5 -11.40 18.66 24.17
N ILE A 6 -10.18 18.73 23.64
CA ILE A 6 -9.96 18.54 22.20
C ILE A 6 -10.21 17.04 21.94
N PHE A 7 -11.45 16.60 22.12
CA PHE A 7 -11.99 15.50 21.34
C PHE A 7 -12.15 16.10 19.94
N ARG A 8 -11.03 16.24 19.23
CA ARG A 8 -11.07 16.27 17.76
C ARG A 8 -11.95 15.08 17.41
N HIS A 9 -13.13 15.34 16.87
CA HIS A 9 -13.95 14.30 16.27
C HIS A 9 -13.01 13.54 15.33
N ILE A 10 -12.57 12.36 15.74
CA ILE A 10 -11.74 11.52 14.87
C ILE A 10 -12.70 11.08 13.78
N MET A 11 -12.75 11.84 12.69
CA MET A 11 -13.55 11.51 11.53
C MET A 11 -12.84 10.37 10.81
N ALA A 12 -13.32 9.16 11.05
CA ALA A 12 -12.87 7.99 10.30
C ALA A 12 -13.46 8.07 8.89
N THR A 13 -12.60 8.00 7.87
CA THR A 13 -13.03 7.81 6.49
C THR A 13 -12.96 6.33 6.15
N TYR A 14 -14.09 5.74 5.78
CA TYR A 14 -14.14 4.34 5.38
C TYR A 14 -13.85 4.21 3.89
N ALA A 15 -12.76 3.55 3.54
CA ALA A 15 -12.35 3.31 2.17
C ALA A 15 -12.50 1.83 1.80
N LYS A 16 -13.09 1.55 0.64
CA LYS A 16 -13.09 0.20 0.06
C LYS A 16 -11.84 0.04 -0.79
N LEU A 17 -10.91 -0.80 -0.34
CA LEU A 17 -9.63 -1.02 -0.99
C LEU A 17 -9.59 -2.40 -1.64
N SER A 18 -9.06 -2.47 -2.86
CA SER A 18 -8.91 -3.67 -3.68
C SER A 18 -7.44 -3.95 -3.96
N TYR A 19 -6.96 -5.16 -3.68
CA TYR A 19 -5.63 -5.64 -4.06
C TYR A 19 -5.64 -7.14 -4.35
N ASN A 20 -5.04 -7.58 -5.47
CA ASN A 20 -4.98 -8.99 -5.90
C ASN A 20 -6.32 -9.74 -5.78
N GLY A 21 -7.42 -9.10 -6.19
CA GLY A 21 -8.78 -9.68 -6.13
C GLY A 21 -9.44 -9.69 -4.76
N LYS A 22 -8.74 -9.29 -3.68
CA LYS A 22 -9.31 -9.11 -2.35
C LYS A 22 -9.84 -7.68 -2.21
N VAL A 23 -11.08 -7.53 -1.74
CA VAL A 23 -11.66 -6.23 -1.40
C VAL A 23 -11.91 -6.19 0.10
N GLN A 24 -11.38 -5.17 0.78
CA GLN A 24 -11.63 -4.94 2.20
C GLN A 24 -12.03 -3.49 2.46
N THR A 25 -12.83 -3.27 3.49
CA THR A 25 -13.16 -1.92 3.96
C THR A 25 -12.21 -1.58 5.10
N VAL A 26 -11.49 -0.47 4.96
CA VAL A 26 -10.50 0.01 5.94
C VAL A 26 -10.97 1.35 6.47
N ALA A 27 -10.93 1.51 7.80
CA ALA A 27 -11.14 2.79 8.45
C ALA A 27 -9.82 3.57 8.45
N LEU A 28 -9.82 4.74 7.81
CA LEU A 28 -8.69 5.66 7.74
C LEU A 28 -8.92 6.77 8.75
N PHE A 29 -7.98 6.94 9.67
CA PHE A 29 -8.06 7.96 10.72
C PHE A 29 -7.15 9.13 10.37
N GLU A 30 -7.63 10.35 10.64
CA GLU A 30 -6.79 11.55 10.52
C GLU A 30 -5.63 11.51 11.52
N GLY A 31 -4.44 11.89 11.04
CA GLY A 31 -3.25 12.01 11.88
C GLY A 31 -2.45 10.73 12.07
N LEU A 32 -2.80 9.65 11.37
CA LEU A 32 -1.95 8.46 11.28
C LEU A 32 -0.70 8.78 10.46
N ASP A 33 0.48 8.32 10.86
CA ASP A 33 1.67 8.51 10.04
C ASP A 33 1.57 7.67 8.74
N THR A 34 2.29 8.09 7.71
CA THR A 34 2.31 7.39 6.42
C THR A 34 2.91 5.98 6.56
N ASP A 35 3.93 5.81 7.40
CA ASP A 35 4.56 4.52 7.64
C ASP A 35 3.63 3.59 8.43
N GLU A 36 2.90 4.12 9.42
CA GLU A 36 1.90 3.36 10.16
C GLU A 36 0.76 2.89 9.25
N LEU A 37 0.27 3.78 8.37
CA LEU A 37 -0.80 3.46 7.45
C LEU A 37 -0.37 2.40 6.44
N THR A 38 0.83 2.56 5.87
CA THR A 38 1.36 1.57 4.92
C THR A 38 1.62 0.23 5.58
N ASN A 39 2.16 0.18 6.81
CA ASN A 39 2.37 -1.06 7.55
C ASN A 39 1.04 -1.77 7.85
N LEU A 40 0.01 -1.04 8.29
CA LEU A 40 -1.32 -1.60 8.50
C LEU A 40 -1.87 -2.23 7.22
N LEU A 41 -1.79 -1.51 6.10
CA LEU A 41 -2.27 -2.00 4.81
C LEU A 41 -1.47 -3.21 4.32
N LYS A 42 -0.15 -3.23 4.54
CA LYS A 42 0.69 -4.39 4.24
C LYS A 42 0.27 -5.61 5.05
N THR A 43 -0.03 -5.46 6.34
CA THR A 43 -0.52 -6.55 7.18
C THR A 43 -1.89 -7.05 6.71
N VAL A 44 -2.83 -6.15 6.46
CA VAL A 44 -4.22 -6.48 6.08
C VAL A 44 -4.30 -7.18 4.73
N PHE A 45 -3.46 -6.78 3.76
CA PHE A 45 -3.47 -7.32 2.40
C PHE A 45 -2.32 -8.28 2.09
N SER A 46 -1.45 -8.56 3.05
CA SER A 46 -0.22 -9.38 2.89
C SER A 46 0.66 -8.88 1.74
N ILE A 47 0.96 -7.58 1.74
CA ILE A 47 1.73 -6.90 0.68
C ILE A 47 3.21 -6.85 1.06
N GLU A 48 4.06 -7.43 0.22
CA GLU A 48 5.53 -7.40 0.40
C GLU A 48 6.19 -6.15 -0.22
N GLY A 49 5.51 -5.51 -1.19
CA GLY A 49 6.01 -4.32 -1.90
C GLY A 49 5.75 -3.00 -1.18
N ASN A 50 6.21 -1.89 -1.78
CA ASN A 50 5.96 -0.56 -1.24
C ASN A 50 4.61 -0.01 -1.72
N ILE A 51 3.73 0.39 -0.79
CA ILE A 51 2.43 0.97 -1.14
C ILE A 51 2.64 2.44 -1.47
N VAL A 52 2.35 2.84 -2.70
CA VAL A 52 2.56 4.22 -3.17
C VAL A 52 1.30 5.08 -3.12
N GLY A 53 0.12 4.44 -3.11
CA GLY A 53 -1.15 5.16 -3.05
C GLY A 53 -2.33 4.32 -3.48
N PHE A 54 -3.44 5.00 -3.72
CA PHE A 54 -4.69 4.43 -4.17
C PHE A 54 -5.00 4.91 -5.58
N MET A 55 -5.55 4.04 -6.41
CA MET A 55 -6.12 4.38 -7.70
C MET A 55 -7.63 4.32 -7.59
N ALA A 56 -8.27 5.48 -7.66
CA ALA A 56 -9.72 5.61 -7.73
C ALA A 56 -10.23 5.41 -9.16
N GLU A 57 -11.54 5.51 -9.33
CA GLU A 57 -12.19 5.51 -10.65
C GLU A 57 -11.62 6.61 -11.55
N LYS A 58 -11.74 6.41 -12.86
CA LYS A 58 -11.24 7.34 -13.90
C LYS A 58 -9.71 7.54 -13.89
N GLY A 59 -8.97 6.65 -13.23
CA GLY A 59 -7.50 6.67 -13.21
C GLY A 59 -6.90 7.71 -12.28
N LEU A 60 -7.68 8.32 -11.38
CA LEU A 60 -7.17 9.26 -10.39
C LEU A 60 -6.27 8.52 -9.39
N VAL A 61 -5.02 8.96 -9.28
CA VAL A 61 -4.06 8.42 -8.31
C VAL A 61 -3.99 9.35 -7.10
N ILE A 62 -4.25 8.78 -5.93
CA ILE A 62 -4.20 9.45 -4.64
C ILE A 62 -2.96 8.93 -3.89
N PRO A 63 -1.91 9.74 -3.72
CA PRO A 63 -0.69 9.29 -3.06
C PRO A 63 -0.96 9.00 -1.58
N ILE A 64 -0.27 8.00 -1.04
CA ILE A 64 -0.51 7.54 0.34
C ILE A 64 -0.24 8.63 1.40
N SER A 65 0.69 9.54 1.11
CA SER A 65 1.01 10.70 1.97
C SER A 65 -0.09 11.75 2.03
N LEU A 66 -0.97 11.81 1.00
CA LEU A 66 -2.15 12.65 1.02
C LEU A 66 -3.29 11.99 1.80
N VAL A 67 -3.43 10.67 1.65
CA VAL A 67 -4.43 9.87 2.38
C VAL A 67 -4.20 9.96 3.89
N SER A 68 -2.94 9.86 4.35
CA SER A 68 -2.61 9.94 5.78
C SER A 68 -2.96 11.29 6.40
N LYS A 69 -2.70 12.38 5.67
CA LYS A 69 -2.98 13.76 6.11
C LYS A 69 -4.45 14.17 5.96
N SER A 70 -5.13 13.65 4.96
CA SER A 70 -6.49 14.05 4.62
C SER A 70 -7.26 12.86 4.05
N PRO A 71 -7.74 11.94 4.89
CA PRO A 71 -8.44 10.74 4.46
C PRO A 71 -9.72 11.04 3.66
N SER A 72 -10.35 12.19 3.88
CA SER A 72 -11.58 12.64 3.20
C SER A 72 -11.44 12.82 1.69
N VAL A 73 -10.21 12.86 1.16
CA VAL A 73 -9.95 12.87 -0.29
C VAL A 73 -10.25 11.53 -0.95
N VAL A 74 -10.34 10.45 -0.17
CA VAL A 74 -10.61 9.11 -0.70
C VAL A 74 -12.09 9.02 -1.05
N PRO A 75 -12.45 8.76 -2.32
CA PRO A 75 -13.83 8.70 -2.73
C PRO A 75 -14.53 7.48 -2.13
N ASN A 76 -15.85 7.56 -1.99
CA ASN A 76 -16.70 6.46 -1.52
C ASN A 76 -16.96 5.41 -2.63
N SER A 77 -15.88 4.96 -3.28
CA SER A 77 -15.87 3.97 -4.35
C SER A 77 -14.78 2.94 -4.08
N VAL A 78 -14.70 1.88 -4.89
CA VAL A 78 -13.64 0.87 -4.73
C VAL A 78 -12.35 1.41 -5.32
N CYS A 79 -11.36 1.67 -4.47
CA CYS A 79 -10.03 2.09 -4.88
C CYS A 79 -9.08 0.89 -4.97
N LYS A 80 -8.23 0.83 -6.00
CA LYS A 80 -7.17 -0.19 -6.10
C LYS A 80 -5.92 0.27 -5.36
N LEU A 81 -5.32 -0.60 -4.56
CA LEU A 81 -4.02 -0.34 -3.94
C LEU A 81 -2.92 -0.39 -5.01
N LEU A 82 -2.14 0.68 -5.09
CA LEU A 82 -0.97 0.76 -5.96
C LEU A 82 0.26 0.36 -5.15
N VAL A 83 0.93 -0.68 -5.62
CA VAL A 83 2.14 -1.22 -5.02
C VAL A 83 3.25 -1.09 -6.04
N SER A 84 4.31 -0.38 -5.67
CA SER A 84 5.54 -0.38 -6.45
C SER A 84 6.26 -1.70 -6.20
N SER A 85 6.32 -2.54 -7.22
CA SER A 85 7.31 -3.61 -7.30
C SER A 85 8.66 -2.97 -7.64
N SER A 86 9.53 -2.76 -6.67
CA SER A 86 10.96 -2.80 -6.98
C SER A 86 11.32 -4.22 -7.45
N PRO A 87 12.21 -4.37 -8.44
CA PRO A 87 12.31 -5.59 -9.23
C PRO A 87 12.74 -6.75 -8.35
N SER A 88 12.03 -7.87 -8.53
CA SER A 88 12.59 -9.20 -8.35
C SER A 88 14.03 -9.19 -8.88
N LYS A 89 15.00 -9.64 -8.06
CA LYS A 89 16.26 -10.12 -8.61
C LYS A 89 15.88 -11.22 -9.59
N ALA A 90 15.91 -10.88 -10.88
CA ALA A 90 15.80 -11.83 -11.97
C ALA A 90 16.72 -13.01 -11.63
N GLY A 91 16.13 -14.20 -11.57
CA GLY A 91 16.88 -15.43 -11.58
C GLY A 91 17.69 -15.45 -12.87
N SER A 92 18.98 -15.21 -12.77
CA SER A 92 19.92 -15.61 -13.81
C SER A 92 20.15 -17.10 -13.64
N ASP A 93 19.39 -17.84 -14.43
CA ASP A 93 19.70 -19.12 -15.05
C ASP A 93 20.87 -19.90 -14.44
N LYS A 94 20.49 -20.93 -13.70
CA LYS A 94 21.29 -22.13 -13.52
C LYS A 94 21.35 -22.83 -14.89
N LEU A 95 22.22 -22.35 -15.79
CA LEU A 95 22.53 -23.04 -17.05
C LEU A 95 23.92 -23.64 -16.97
N LEU A 96 23.87 -24.96 -16.93
CA LEU A 96 24.92 -25.95 -16.92
C LEU A 96 25.88 -25.76 -18.10
N SER A 97 27.17 -25.61 -17.82
CA SER A 97 28.21 -26.07 -18.74
C SER A 97 29.42 -26.58 -17.96
N THR A 98 29.34 -27.86 -17.59
CA THR A 98 30.50 -28.74 -17.46
C THR A 98 31.27 -28.74 -18.78
N GLN A 99 32.48 -28.19 -18.80
CA GLN A 99 33.49 -28.56 -19.80
C GLN A 99 34.59 -29.36 -19.11
N THR A 100 34.37 -30.67 -19.12
CA THR A 100 35.41 -31.69 -19.17
C THR A 100 36.11 -31.58 -20.52
N ASN A 101 37.44 -31.48 -20.53
CA ASN A 101 38.36 -32.25 -21.39
C ASN A 101 39.80 -31.66 -21.39
N LYS A 102 40.73 -32.35 -20.71
CA LYS A 102 42.01 -32.76 -21.32
C LYS A 102 41.72 -34.01 -22.18
N PRO A 103 42.55 -34.50 -23.13
CA PRO A 103 43.96 -34.19 -23.44
C PRO A 103 44.28 -34.04 -24.96
N VAL A 104 45.51 -33.62 -25.32
CA VAL A 104 46.49 -34.31 -26.21
C VAL A 104 47.87 -33.77 -25.85
#